data_AF-A0A537WW78-F1
#
_entry.id   AF-A0A537WW78-F1
#
_cell.length_a   1.000
_cell.length_b   1.000
_cell.length_c   1.000
_cell.angle_alpha   90.00
_cell.angle_beta   90.00
_cell.angle_gamma   90.00
#
_symmetry.space_group_name_H-M   'P 1'
#
loop_
_entity.id
_entity.type
_entity.pdbx_description
1 polymer ?
#
loop_
_entity_poly.entity_id
_entity_poly.type
_entity_poly.pdbx_seq_one_letter_code
_entity_poly.pdbx_strand_id
1 'polypeptide(L)' 'MHGNQAFLFEQAAELVAFVASGRADGLSGCYLTVYDDVDDLVRQAPSIRRGELYTLRLREAK' A
#
# COMPACT_ATOMS: atom_id res chain seq x y z
N MET A 1 -7.38 25.00 11.69
CA MET A 1 -7.53 23.84 10.77
C MET A 1 -6.22 23.03 10.70
N HIS A 2 -5.73 22.50 11.83
CA HIS A 2 -4.46 21.74 11.90
C HIS A 2 -4.65 20.25 12.27
N GLY A 3 -5.87 19.81 12.56
CA GLY A 3 -6.14 18.45 13.02
C GLY A 3 -6.10 17.36 11.93
N ASN A 4 -6.28 17.73 10.66
CA ASN A 4 -6.33 16.75 9.57
C ASN A 4 -4.95 16.28 9.08
N GLN A 5 -3.92 17.12 9.23
CA GLN A 5 -2.56 16.80 8.75
C GLN A 5 -1.81 15.87 9.72
N ALA A 6 -1.95 16.09 11.03
CA ALA A 6 -1.34 15.22 12.04
C ALA A 6 -1.83 13.75 11.89
N PHE A 7 -3.13 13.58 11.67
CA PHE A 7 -3.75 12.27 11.45
C PHE A 7 -3.25 11.58 10.16
N LEU A 8 -2.88 12.33 9.11
CA LEU A 8 -2.30 11.75 7.89
C LEU A 8 -0.87 11.26 8.09
N PHE A 9 -0.06 11.96 8.90
CA PHE A 9 1.30 11.54 9.20
C PHE A 9 1.35 10.27 10.04
N GLU A 10 0.44 10.14 11.01
CA GLU A 10 0.30 8.93 11.82
C GLU A 10 -0.07 7.71 10.97
N GLN A 11 -1.10 7.83 10.12
CA GLN A 11 -1.50 6.74 9.22
C GLN A 11 -0.39 6.37 8.21
N ALA A 12 0.34 7.36 7.70
CA ALA A 12 1.47 7.10 6.82
C ALA A 12 2.60 6.34 7.56
N ALA A 13 2.89 6.71 8.80
CA ALA A 13 3.88 6.01 9.61
C ALA A 13 3.45 4.58 9.94
N GLU A 14 2.18 4.36 10.28
CA GLU A 14 1.61 3.03 10.52
C GLU A 14 1.69 2.15 9.27
N LEU A 15 1.34 2.69 8.10
CA LEU A 15 1.45 1.99 6.83
C LEU A 15 2.90 1.58 6.53
N VAL A 16 3.85 2.49 6.70
CA VAL A 16 5.28 2.19 6.49
C VAL A 16 5.77 1.13 7.47
N ALA A 17 5.39 1.22 8.75
CA ALA A 17 5.76 0.23 9.76
C ALA A 17 5.19 -1.15 9.44
N PHE A 18 3.95 -1.22 8.96
CA PHE A 18 3.30 -2.45 8.53
C PHE A 18 4.02 -3.10 7.34
N VAL A 19 4.38 -2.31 6.31
CA VAL A 19 5.13 -2.80 5.16
C VAL A 19 6.52 -3.28 5.59
N ALA A 20 7.23 -2.49 6.41
CA ALA A 20 8.55 -2.82 6.91
C ALA A 20 8.57 -4.09 7.80
N SER A 21 7.42 -4.48 8.35
CA SER A 21 7.30 -5.71 9.13
C SER A 21 7.31 -6.98 8.26
N GLY A 22 7.28 -6.88 6.93
CA GLY A 22 7.21 -8.00 6.00
C GLY A 22 5.82 -8.64 5.83
N ARG A 23 4.81 -8.17 6.58
CA ARG A 23 3.44 -8.68 6.47
C ARG A 23 2.81 -8.37 5.11
N ALA A 24 3.29 -7.32 4.45
CA ALA A 24 2.82 -6.86 3.15
C ALA A 24 3.65 -7.37 1.96
N ASP A 25 4.60 -8.30 2.13
CA ASP A 25 5.48 -8.76 1.03
C ASP A 25 4.68 -9.34 -0.16
N GLY A 26 3.47 -9.85 0.12
CA GLY A 26 2.46 -10.23 -0.86
C GLY A 26 2.12 -9.14 -1.88
N LEU A 27 2.25 -7.87 -1.50
CA LEU A 27 1.82 -6.68 -2.25
C LEU A 27 2.99 -5.89 -2.85
N SER A 28 4.22 -6.40 -2.79
CA SER A 28 5.38 -5.75 -3.40
C SER A 28 5.10 -5.31 -4.84
N GLY A 29 5.40 -4.03 -5.14
CA GLY A 29 5.14 -3.43 -6.44
C GLY A 29 3.72 -2.88 -6.64
N CYS A 30 2.81 -3.05 -5.67
CA CYS A 30 1.48 -2.45 -5.71
C CYS A 30 1.51 -0.97 -5.27
N TYR A 31 0.60 -0.19 -5.84
CA TYR A 31 0.26 1.14 -5.33
C TYR A 31 -0.59 0.99 -4.06
N LEU A 32 -0.14 1.59 -2.96
CA LEU A 32 -0.83 1.59 -1.66
C LEU A 32 -0.98 3.03 -1.17
N THR A 33 -2.08 3.28 -0.47
CA THR A 33 -2.42 4.57 0.14
C THR A 33 -2.82 4.37 1.60
N VAL A 34 -2.78 5.45 2.38
CA VAL A 34 -3.24 5.45 3.78
C VAL A 34 -4.74 5.19 3.95
N TYR A 35 -5.50 5.21 2.85
CA TYR A 35 -6.94 4.96 2.86
C TYR A 35 -7.29 3.52 2.51
N ASP A 36 -6.31 2.70 2.14
CA ASP A 36 -6.53 1.30 1.79
C ASP A 36 -6.65 0.42 3.04
N ASP A 37 -7.56 -0.55 3.02
CA ASP A 37 -7.56 -1.65 3.98
C ASP A 37 -6.44 -2.64 3.60
N VAL A 38 -5.23 -2.35 4.07
CA VAL A 38 -4.03 -3.12 3.69
C VAL A 38 -4.09 -4.55 4.23
N ASP A 39 -4.74 -4.79 5.37
CA ASP A 39 -4.94 -6.15 5.88
C ASP A 39 -5.85 -6.97 4.96
N ASP A 40 -6.91 -6.37 4.42
CA ASP A 40 -7.73 -7.03 3.41
C ASP A 40 -6.98 -7.27 2.09
N LEU A 41 -6.19 -6.29 1.63
CA LEU A 41 -5.34 -6.46 0.44
C LEU A 41 -4.34 -7.61 0.63
N VAL A 42 -3.72 -7.76 1.80
CA VAL A 42 -2.82 -8.88 2.11
C VAL A 42 -3.54 -10.22 2.01
N ARG A 43 -4.79 -10.32 2.50
CA ARG A 43 -5.61 -11.52 2.35
C ARG A 43 -5.89 -11.86 0.88
N GLN A 44 -6.00 -10.84 0.04
CA GLN A 44 -6.27 -10.98 -1.39
C GLN A 44 -4.99 -11.04 -2.26
N ALA A 45 -3.79 -10.97 -1.66
CA ALA A 45 -2.52 -10.91 -2.37
C ALA A 45 -2.34 -11.99 -3.47
N PRO A 46 -2.76 -13.26 -3.29
CA PRO A 46 -2.66 -14.26 -4.37
C PRO A 46 -3.48 -13.90 -5.61
N SER A 47 -4.67 -13.32 -5.42
CA SER A 47 -5.54 -12.89 -6.52
C SER A 47 -5.01 -11.61 -7.18
N ILE A 48 -4.54 -10.65 -6.38
CA ILE A 48 -3.91 -9.42 -6.85
C ILE A 48 -2.71 -9.73 -7.75
N ARG A 49 -1.83 -10.64 -7.31
CA ARG A 49 -0.65 -11.07 -8.09
C ARG A 49 -1.02 -11.73 -9.41
N ARG A 50 -1.97 -12.67 -9.40
CA ARG A 50 -2.41 -13.35 -10.64
C ARG A 50 -3.03 -12.40 -11.65
N GLY A 51 -3.72 -11.36 -11.17
CA GLY A 51 -4.39 -10.37 -12.02
C GLY A 51 -3.55 -9.13 -12.32
N GLU A 52 -2.32 -9.04 -11.83
CA GLU A 52 -1.50 -7.81 -11.85
C GLU A 52 -2.26 -6.57 -11.36
N LEU A 53 -3.18 -6.75 -10.41
CA LEU A 53 -4.02 -5.67 -9.92
C LEU A 53 -3.18 -4.69 -9.11
N TYR A 54 -3.48 -3.40 -9.24
CA TYR A 54 -2.82 -2.32 -8.51
C TYR A 54 -1.30 -2.23 -8.70
N THR A 55 -0.73 -3.01 -9.63
CA THR A 55 0.72 -3.07 -9.85
C THR A 55 1.18 -1.79 -10.56
N LEU A 56 2.16 -1.12 -9.97
CA LEU A 56 2.81 0.04 -10.58
C LEU A 56 3.55 -0.40 -11.84
N ARG A 57 3.28 0.28 -12.96
CA ARG A 57 3.97 0.05 -14.23
C ARG A 57 4.92 1.19 -14.53
N LEU A 58 6.16 0.85 -14.85
CA LEU A 58 7.13 1.84 -15.32
C LEU A 58 6.64 2.41 -16.64
N ARG A 59 6.47 3.74 -16.69
CA ARG A 59 6.26 4.44 -17.95
C ARG A 59 7.62 4.75 -18.54
N GLU A 60 7.94 4.15 -19.68
CA GLU A 60 9.12 4.55 -20.44
C GLU A 60 8.94 6.00 -20.90
N ALA A 61 9.89 6.87 -20.53
CA ALA A 61 9.95 8.22 -21.07
C ALA A 61 10.36 8.13 -22.54
N LYS A 62 9.49 8.58 -23.45
CA LYS A 62 9.82 8.80 -24.86
C LYS A 62 10.66 10.05 -25.03
#